data_AF-X1RV53-F1
#
_entry.id   AF-X1RV53-F1
#
_cell.length_a   1.000
_cell.length_b   1.000
_cell.length_c   1.000
_cell.angle_alpha   90.00
_cell.angle_beta   90.00
_cell.angle_gamma   90.00
#
_symmetry.space_group_name_H-M   'P 1'
#
loop_
_entity.id
_entity.type
_entity.pdbx_description
1 polymer ?
#
loop_
_entity_poly.entity_id
_entity_poly.type
_entity_poly.pdbx_seq_one_letter_code
_entity_poly.pdbx_strand_id
1 'polypeptide(L)'
;EMTAVGNTIMHHLFLGIFPLYVGRSPYPPVVRDSVIVNAENLGLKIHPNAKFIFLPTIAGFVGADTVGVIFATELYKSEDICLAIDIGTNTEVVLGNKYKMLAISCASGPAFEGAHIKFGMRAASGAIEKIKIDPKTLDVEYETIDNEPPIGICGSGMIDLTAEMVKTGIIDVGGIINRTLHNPRIRKNEESIMEFVVVPSDETGNKREITFSQKDISQIILAKAAMHTGVKLLLKNYNIKKEDIHKVYLAGAFGSHINKESARMIGIFPEIDLEKVVVVGNAAGTGARMCLVSEEAKRIVKEISKNIGYLELGIDPDFQKTFLNSHIIPYADLDEFPKTSKILKQYGNYPTTPPPKF
;
A
#
# COMPACT_ATOMS: atom_id res chain seq x y z
N GLU A 1 -2.89 15.15 -27.30
CA GLU A 1 -1.97 15.29 -26.15
C GLU A 1 -1.96 13.96 -25.39
N MET A 2 -0.90 13.67 -24.64
CA MET A 2 -0.81 12.57 -23.70
C MET A 2 -0.25 13.10 -22.38
N THR A 3 -0.87 12.76 -21.25
CA THR A 3 -0.40 13.12 -19.91
C THR A 3 0.04 11.85 -19.17
N ALA A 4 1.22 11.89 -18.56
CA ALA A 4 1.76 10.81 -17.76
C ALA A 4 2.07 11.26 -16.33
N VAL A 5 1.99 10.29 -15.44
CA VAL A 5 2.38 10.36 -14.03
C VAL A 5 3.21 9.12 -13.68
N GLY A 6 3.97 9.22 -12.60
CA GLY A 6 4.81 8.15 -12.10
C GLY A 6 5.84 8.69 -11.12
N ASN A 7 6.42 7.81 -10.33
CA ASN A 7 7.45 8.17 -9.38
C ASN A 7 8.65 8.81 -10.12
N THR A 8 9.48 9.53 -9.38
CA THR A 8 10.58 10.31 -9.95
C THR A 8 11.56 9.48 -10.77
N ILE A 9 11.81 8.22 -10.41
CA ILE A 9 12.69 7.32 -11.18
C ILE A 9 12.04 6.99 -12.53
N MET A 10 10.76 6.59 -12.52
CA MET A 10 10.01 6.32 -13.75
C MET A 10 9.90 7.56 -14.65
N HIS A 11 9.70 8.75 -14.07
CA HIS A 11 9.75 10.02 -14.79
C HIS A 11 11.08 10.21 -15.53
N HIS A 12 12.20 10.03 -14.83
CA HIS A 12 13.53 10.24 -15.41
C HIS A 12 13.84 9.21 -16.49
N LEU A 13 13.59 7.92 -16.23
CA LEU A 13 13.82 6.85 -17.19
C LEU A 13 12.98 7.02 -18.46
N PHE A 14 11.69 7.37 -18.31
CA PHE A 14 10.79 7.56 -19.44
C PHE A 14 11.21 8.73 -20.35
N LEU A 15 11.73 9.80 -19.76
CA LEU A 15 12.19 10.99 -20.49
C LEU A 15 13.65 10.89 -20.97
N GLY A 16 14.33 9.77 -20.73
CA GLY A 16 15.75 9.62 -21.07
C GLY A 16 16.69 10.50 -20.23
N ILE A 17 16.25 10.96 -19.06
CA ILE A 17 17.04 11.76 -18.12
C ILE A 17 17.86 10.81 -17.24
N PHE A 18 19.17 11.04 -17.13
CA PHE A 18 20.06 10.18 -16.36
C PHE A 18 19.73 10.20 -14.86
N PRO A 19 19.28 9.08 -14.24
CA PRO A 19 18.70 9.08 -12.90
C PRO A 19 19.72 8.86 -11.77
N LEU A 20 21.04 8.85 -12.06
CA LEU A 20 22.08 8.43 -11.11
C LEU A 20 21.99 9.11 -9.74
N TYR A 21 21.68 10.40 -9.70
CA TYR A 21 21.65 11.16 -8.46
C TYR A 21 20.37 10.94 -7.64
N VAL A 22 19.29 10.44 -8.24
CA VAL A 22 18.07 10.05 -7.49
C VAL A 22 18.38 8.89 -6.53
N GLY A 23 19.33 8.02 -6.89
CA GLY A 23 19.79 6.93 -6.02
C GLY A 23 20.93 7.27 -5.05
N ARG A 24 21.39 8.54 -4.99
CA ARG A 24 22.51 8.95 -4.15
C ARG A 24 22.11 10.10 -3.25
N SER A 25 22.26 9.93 -1.93
CA SER A 25 22.02 10.98 -0.94
C SER A 25 22.69 12.30 -1.38
N PRO A 26 21.96 13.44 -1.38
CA PRO A 26 20.64 13.69 -0.78
C PRO A 26 19.44 13.39 -1.70
N TYR A 27 19.59 12.45 -2.64
CA TYR A 27 18.57 11.95 -3.58
C TYR A 27 17.95 13.03 -4.48
N PRO A 28 18.72 13.99 -5.04
CA PRO A 28 18.13 15.08 -5.81
C PRO A 28 17.59 14.58 -7.16
N PRO A 29 16.33 14.90 -7.53
CA PRO A 29 15.89 14.79 -8.91
C PRO A 29 16.61 15.81 -9.80
N VAL A 30 16.85 15.46 -11.05
CA VAL A 30 17.42 16.38 -12.06
C VAL A 30 16.39 17.45 -12.43
N VAL A 31 15.12 17.04 -12.58
CA VAL A 31 14.01 17.92 -12.94
C VAL A 31 12.82 17.66 -12.03
N ARG A 32 12.22 18.76 -11.52
CA ARG A 32 10.99 18.73 -10.69
C ARG A 32 9.76 19.33 -11.38
N ASP A 33 9.94 20.35 -12.21
CA ASP A 33 8.83 20.96 -12.96
C ASP A 33 8.28 19.99 -14.03
N SER A 34 7.06 20.25 -14.48
CA SER A 34 6.43 19.48 -15.56
C SER A 34 7.29 19.53 -16.83
N VAL A 35 7.40 18.41 -17.53
CA VAL A 35 8.13 18.31 -18.80
C VAL A 35 7.13 18.20 -19.94
N ILE A 36 7.20 19.14 -20.89
CA ILE A 36 6.35 19.17 -22.08
C ILE A 36 7.25 19.03 -23.31
N VAL A 37 7.07 17.95 -24.07
CA VAL A 37 7.85 17.67 -25.29
C VAL A 37 6.93 17.21 -26.42
N ASN A 38 7.44 17.21 -27.66
CA ASN A 38 6.74 16.53 -28.75
C ASN A 38 6.77 15.02 -28.49
N ALA A 39 5.65 14.34 -28.72
CA ALA A 39 5.55 12.90 -28.54
C ALA A 39 6.50 12.11 -29.46
N GLU A 40 6.81 12.67 -30.64
CA GLU A 40 7.78 12.11 -31.59
C GLU A 40 9.19 11.98 -31.00
N ASN A 41 9.61 12.92 -30.14
CA ASN A 41 10.93 12.92 -29.50
C ASN A 41 11.09 11.74 -28.53
N LEU A 42 9.98 11.17 -28.07
CA LEU A 42 9.93 10.02 -27.17
C LEU A 42 9.58 8.72 -27.91
N GLY A 43 9.45 8.75 -29.24
CA GLY A 43 9.07 7.59 -30.05
C GLY A 43 7.65 7.08 -29.78
N LEU A 44 6.76 7.93 -29.24
CA LEU A 44 5.39 7.54 -28.91
C LEU A 44 4.53 7.42 -30.17
N LYS A 45 3.80 6.30 -30.28
CA LYS A 45 2.90 6.00 -31.41
C LYS A 45 1.54 6.69 -31.26
N ILE A 46 1.56 8.02 -31.19
CA ILE A 46 0.38 8.87 -31.23
C ILE A 46 0.51 9.88 -32.37
N HIS A 47 -0.45 10.80 -32.51
CA HIS A 47 -0.39 11.82 -33.57
C HIS A 47 0.96 12.59 -33.52
N PRO A 48 1.66 12.81 -34.65
CA PRO A 48 3.03 13.35 -34.67
C PRO A 48 3.16 14.72 -34.00
N ASN A 49 2.15 15.59 -34.17
CA ASN A 49 2.11 16.90 -33.53
C ASN A 49 1.58 16.90 -32.08
N ALA A 50 1.31 15.73 -31.50
CA ALA A 50 0.82 15.65 -30.13
C ALA A 50 1.93 16.05 -29.14
N LYS A 51 1.55 16.83 -28.13
CA LYS A 51 2.39 17.06 -26.96
C LYS A 51 2.26 15.88 -25.99
N PHE A 52 3.40 15.51 -25.42
CA PHE A 52 3.49 14.66 -24.25
C PHE A 52 3.81 15.54 -23.04
N ILE A 53 3.06 15.36 -21.95
CA ILE A 53 3.28 16.04 -20.68
C ILE A 53 3.56 14.98 -19.62
N PHE A 54 4.70 15.10 -18.94
CA PHE A 54 4.91 14.48 -17.65
C PHE A 54 4.61 15.50 -16.56
N LEU A 55 3.72 15.14 -15.63
CA LEU A 55 3.38 15.98 -14.47
C LEU A 55 4.62 16.20 -13.56
N PRO A 56 4.63 17.26 -12.73
CA PRO A 56 5.81 17.61 -11.95
C PRO A 56 6.06 16.60 -10.81
N THR A 57 7.31 16.46 -10.40
CA THR A 57 7.72 15.61 -9.27
C THR A 57 7.96 16.43 -8.00
N ILE A 58 7.93 15.76 -6.84
CA ILE A 58 8.07 16.40 -5.52
C ILE A 58 9.52 16.28 -5.01
N ALA A 59 10.05 15.07 -4.94
CA ALA A 59 11.36 14.76 -4.38
C ALA A 59 11.99 13.54 -5.09
N GLY A 60 13.15 13.07 -4.63
CA GLY A 60 13.82 11.90 -5.20
C GLY A 60 12.96 10.64 -5.24
N PHE A 61 12.16 10.40 -4.20
CA PHE A 61 11.31 9.21 -4.08
C PHE A 61 9.80 9.50 -4.13
N VAL A 62 9.39 10.77 -4.26
CA VAL A 62 7.97 11.16 -4.34
C VAL A 62 7.77 11.88 -5.67
N GLY A 63 7.02 11.25 -6.57
CA GLY A 63 6.91 11.71 -7.96
C GLY A 63 5.57 12.31 -8.31
N ALA A 64 5.30 12.28 -9.62
CA ALA A 64 4.13 12.89 -10.22
C ALA A 64 2.86 12.06 -10.04
N ASP A 65 3.01 10.76 -9.76
CA ASP A 65 1.95 9.89 -9.28
C ASP A 65 1.33 10.41 -7.98
N THR A 66 2.15 10.74 -6.97
CA THR A 66 1.67 11.34 -5.72
C THR A 66 0.95 12.67 -5.95
N VAL A 67 1.47 13.50 -6.86
CA VAL A 67 0.79 14.76 -7.26
C VAL A 67 -0.58 14.46 -7.87
N GLY A 68 -0.67 13.44 -8.72
CA GLY A 68 -1.92 12.94 -9.28
C GLY A 68 -2.91 12.49 -8.20
N VAL A 69 -2.44 11.76 -7.18
CA VAL A 69 -3.26 11.33 -6.03
C VAL A 69 -3.80 12.52 -5.24
N ILE A 70 -2.95 13.48 -4.89
CA ILE A 70 -3.35 14.69 -4.15
C ILE A 70 -4.41 15.46 -4.94
N PHE A 71 -4.23 15.57 -6.25
CA PHE A 71 -5.16 16.28 -7.12
C PHE A 71 -6.50 15.56 -7.25
N ALA A 72 -6.49 14.25 -7.51
CA ALA A 72 -7.70 13.44 -7.67
C ALA A 72 -8.53 13.32 -6.38
N THR A 73 -7.88 13.38 -5.21
CA THR A 73 -8.55 13.33 -3.89
C THR A 73 -8.96 14.72 -3.38
N GLU A 74 -8.63 15.79 -4.10
CA GLU A 74 -8.85 17.18 -3.70
C GLU A 74 -8.29 17.53 -2.31
N LEU A 75 -7.26 16.81 -1.84
CA LEU A 75 -6.65 17.02 -0.52
C LEU A 75 -6.14 18.46 -0.36
N TYR A 76 -5.65 19.04 -1.46
CA TYR A 76 -5.19 20.43 -1.54
C TYR A 76 -6.29 21.50 -1.39
N LYS A 77 -7.58 21.14 -1.45
CA LYS A 77 -8.72 22.04 -1.23
C LYS A 77 -9.32 21.92 0.17
N SER A 78 -9.14 20.78 0.82
CA SER A 78 -9.74 20.47 2.12
C SER A 78 -9.27 21.44 3.20
N GLU A 79 -10.16 21.90 4.07
CA GLU A 79 -9.77 22.57 5.32
C GLU A 79 -9.38 21.55 6.40
N ASP A 80 -10.02 20.39 6.37
CA ASP A 80 -9.78 19.28 7.29
C ASP A 80 -8.51 18.51 6.95
N ILE A 81 -7.85 17.97 7.98
CA ILE A 81 -6.68 17.10 7.83
C ILE A 81 -7.10 15.76 7.23
N CYS A 82 -6.47 15.43 6.10
CA CYS A 82 -6.64 14.18 5.39
C CYS A 82 -5.32 13.43 5.29
N LEU A 83 -5.43 12.11 5.21
CA LEU A 83 -4.33 11.20 4.93
C LEU A 83 -4.59 10.52 3.59
N ALA A 84 -3.62 10.49 2.69
CA ALA A 84 -3.65 9.65 1.49
C ALA A 84 -2.52 8.63 1.57
N ILE A 85 -2.82 7.37 1.28
CA ILE A 85 -1.86 6.27 1.21
C ILE A 85 -1.99 5.67 -0.18
N ASP A 86 -1.03 5.97 -1.06
CA ASP A 86 -0.93 5.35 -2.38
C ASP A 86 -0.03 4.13 -2.27
N ILE A 87 -0.64 2.94 -2.27
CA ILE A 87 0.08 1.71 -2.09
C ILE A 87 0.64 1.26 -3.47
N GLY A 88 1.79 0.62 -3.48
CA GLY A 88 2.46 0.20 -4.70
C GLY A 88 3.76 -0.49 -4.30
N THR A 89 4.69 -0.61 -5.26
CA THR A 89 6.04 -1.11 -5.00
C THR A 89 6.73 -0.25 -3.95
N ASN A 90 6.51 1.06 -4.04
CA ASN A 90 6.70 1.99 -2.95
C ASN A 90 5.31 2.41 -2.46
N THR A 91 5.23 2.85 -1.21
CA THR A 91 4.02 3.47 -0.69
C THR A 91 4.28 4.94 -0.41
N GLU A 92 3.61 5.80 -1.14
CA GLU A 92 3.62 7.23 -0.89
C GLU A 92 2.49 7.59 0.05
N VAL A 93 2.84 8.25 1.16
CA VAL A 93 1.88 8.72 2.15
C VAL A 93 1.90 10.23 2.16
N VAL A 94 0.72 10.85 2.11
CA VAL A 94 0.54 12.30 2.19
C VAL A 94 -0.39 12.62 3.36
N LEU A 95 0.05 13.51 4.24
CA LEU A 95 -0.75 14.02 5.35
C LEU A 95 -0.87 15.54 5.24
N GLY A 96 -2.10 16.06 5.32
CA GLY A 96 -2.31 17.49 5.38
C GLY A 96 -3.66 17.96 4.87
N ASN A 97 -3.69 19.23 4.49
CA ASN A 97 -4.87 19.93 3.99
C ASN A 97 -4.41 21.10 3.07
N LYS A 98 -5.31 22.03 2.74
CA LYS A 98 -5.00 23.20 1.90
C LYS A 98 -3.93 24.13 2.46
N TYR A 99 -3.68 24.11 3.78
CA TYR A 99 -2.73 25.01 4.43
C TYR A 99 -1.31 24.43 4.45
N LYS A 100 -1.18 23.12 4.65
CA LYS A 100 0.12 22.43 4.71
C LYS A 100 -0.06 20.96 4.34
N MET A 101 0.88 20.44 3.55
CA MET A 101 0.97 19.02 3.21
C MET A 101 2.39 18.53 3.44
N LEU A 102 2.53 17.30 3.95
CA LEU A 102 3.78 16.57 4.04
C LEU A 102 3.62 15.23 3.32
N ALA A 103 4.62 14.86 2.53
CA ALA A 103 4.73 13.57 1.87
C ALA A 103 5.96 12.79 2.36
N ILE A 104 5.83 11.47 2.33
CA ILE A 104 6.91 10.51 2.58
C ILE A 104 6.76 9.36 1.58
N SER A 105 7.88 8.77 1.12
CA SER A 105 7.86 7.51 0.38
C SER A 105 8.40 6.41 1.28
N CYS A 106 7.70 5.29 1.33
CA CYS A 106 8.03 4.13 2.12
C CYS A 106 8.44 2.99 1.20
N ALA A 107 9.60 2.37 1.45
CA ALA A 107 10.06 1.18 0.74
C ALA A 107 9.29 -0.08 1.21
N SER A 108 8.00 -0.17 0.86
CA SER A 108 7.12 -1.28 1.23
C SER A 108 7.40 -2.54 0.41
N GLY A 109 7.94 -2.41 -0.81
CA GLY A 109 8.14 -3.52 -1.71
C GLY A 109 6.84 -3.97 -2.38
N PRO A 110 6.93 -4.74 -3.48
CA PRO A 110 5.77 -5.02 -4.34
C PRO A 110 4.89 -6.16 -3.83
N ALA A 111 4.91 -6.45 -2.53
CA ALA A 111 4.22 -7.60 -1.94
C ALA A 111 2.71 -7.52 -2.20
N PHE A 112 2.09 -6.36 -2.01
CA PHE A 112 0.66 -6.16 -2.30
C PHE A 112 0.34 -6.07 -3.81
N GLU A 113 1.34 -5.95 -4.68
CA GLU A 113 1.16 -6.10 -6.13
C GLU A 113 1.26 -7.57 -6.59
N GLY A 114 1.48 -8.50 -5.66
CA GLY A 114 1.62 -9.93 -5.92
C GLY A 114 3.05 -10.38 -6.23
N ALA A 115 4.01 -9.46 -6.32
CA ALA A 115 5.40 -9.84 -6.53
C ALA A 115 6.08 -10.23 -5.20
N HIS A 116 7.07 -11.12 -5.26
CA HIS A 116 7.73 -11.74 -4.09
C HIS A 116 6.82 -12.59 -3.20
N ILE A 117 5.59 -12.86 -3.64
CA ILE A 117 4.66 -13.79 -3.00
C ILE A 117 4.48 -14.99 -3.92
N LYS A 118 4.65 -16.22 -3.42
CA LYS A 118 4.69 -17.44 -4.25
C LYS A 118 3.50 -17.58 -5.21
N PHE A 119 2.30 -17.31 -4.71
CA PHE A 119 1.05 -17.32 -5.48
C PHE A 119 0.40 -15.94 -5.55
N GLY A 120 1.18 -14.88 -5.34
CA GLY A 120 0.71 -13.51 -5.53
C GLY A 120 0.58 -13.19 -7.01
N MET A 121 -0.43 -12.40 -7.35
CA MET A 121 -0.62 -11.90 -8.71
C MET A 121 -1.31 -10.54 -8.69
N ARG A 122 -1.29 -9.85 -9.83
CA ARG A 122 -2.12 -8.65 -10.03
C ARG A 122 -3.60 -9.02 -10.03
N ALA A 123 -4.44 -8.03 -9.72
CA ALA A 123 -5.87 -8.16 -9.86
C ALA A 123 -6.26 -8.38 -11.33
N ALA A 124 -6.63 -9.61 -11.64
CA ALA A 124 -7.07 -10.09 -12.94
C ALA A 124 -7.99 -11.30 -12.73
N SER A 125 -8.70 -11.73 -13.77
CA SER A 125 -9.62 -12.88 -13.72
C SER A 125 -8.97 -14.10 -13.05
N GLY A 126 -9.68 -14.72 -12.10
CA GLY A 126 -9.19 -15.85 -11.32
C GLY A 126 -8.25 -15.49 -10.15
N ALA A 127 -7.94 -14.21 -9.93
CA ALA A 127 -7.28 -13.79 -8.69
C ALA A 127 -8.28 -13.77 -7.53
N ILE A 128 -7.90 -14.36 -6.40
CA ILE A 128 -8.68 -14.30 -5.16
C ILE A 128 -8.60 -12.88 -4.59
N GLU A 129 -9.76 -12.21 -4.49
CA GLU A 129 -9.85 -10.82 -4.04
C GLU A 129 -10.48 -10.63 -2.65
N LYS A 130 -11.19 -11.64 -2.13
CA LYS A 130 -11.74 -11.66 -0.76
C LYS A 130 -11.57 -13.03 -0.13
N ILE A 131 -11.26 -13.06 1.16
CA ILE A 131 -11.06 -14.30 1.94
C ILE A 131 -11.74 -14.18 3.31
N LYS A 132 -12.37 -15.26 3.76
CA LYS A 132 -12.78 -15.50 5.15
C LYS A 132 -12.30 -16.87 5.60
N ILE A 133 -11.95 -17.00 6.89
CA ILE A 133 -11.53 -18.27 7.46
C ILE A 133 -12.43 -18.62 8.65
N ASP A 134 -13.00 -19.82 8.66
CA ASP A 134 -13.76 -20.30 9.81
C ASP A 134 -12.82 -20.50 11.01
N PRO A 135 -13.07 -19.87 12.18
CA PRO A 135 -12.16 -19.93 13.32
C PRO A 135 -12.08 -21.29 14.00
N LYS A 136 -12.98 -22.24 13.70
CA LYS A 136 -13.02 -23.58 14.28
C LYS A 136 -12.43 -24.63 13.32
N THR A 137 -12.85 -24.62 12.06
CA THR A 137 -12.41 -25.62 11.07
C THR A 137 -11.18 -25.18 10.28
N LEU A 138 -10.91 -23.87 10.24
CA LEU A 138 -9.92 -23.23 9.38
C LEU A 138 -10.19 -23.42 7.88
N ASP A 139 -11.44 -23.73 7.51
CA ASP A 139 -11.87 -23.73 6.12
C ASP A 139 -11.91 -22.32 5.56
N VAL A 140 -11.60 -22.21 4.27
CA VAL A 140 -11.41 -20.94 3.57
C VAL A 140 -12.57 -20.73 2.63
N GLU A 141 -13.30 -19.64 2.83
CA GLU A 141 -14.25 -19.10 1.84
C GLU A 141 -13.56 -17.98 1.07
N TYR A 142 -13.75 -17.94 -0.25
CA TYR A 142 -13.10 -16.94 -1.11
C TYR A 142 -13.99 -16.50 -2.27
N GLU A 143 -13.71 -15.30 -2.79
CA GLU A 143 -14.27 -14.78 -4.04
C GLU A 143 -13.12 -14.47 -5.03
N THR A 144 -13.32 -14.78 -6.30
CA THR A 144 -12.36 -14.47 -7.38
C THR A 144 -12.90 -13.41 -8.32
N ILE A 145 -11.99 -12.65 -8.92
CA ILE A 145 -12.34 -11.71 -9.99
C ILE A 145 -12.92 -12.47 -11.18
N ASP A 146 -14.04 -11.96 -11.71
CA ASP A 146 -14.86 -12.56 -12.78
C ASP A 146 -15.50 -13.92 -12.44
N ASN A 147 -15.45 -14.36 -11.18
CA ASN A 147 -15.90 -15.70 -10.73
C ASN A 147 -15.21 -16.86 -11.48
N GLU A 148 -13.99 -16.64 -11.96
CA GLU A 148 -13.18 -17.68 -12.61
C GLU A 148 -12.48 -18.57 -11.57
N PRO A 149 -12.12 -19.82 -11.92
CA PRO A 149 -11.37 -20.69 -11.02
C PRO A 149 -10.08 -20.03 -10.50
N PRO A 150 -9.74 -20.17 -9.21
CA PRO A 150 -8.63 -19.45 -8.61
C PRO A 150 -7.28 -19.91 -9.17
N ILE A 151 -6.42 -18.95 -9.48
CA ILE A 151 -5.04 -19.19 -9.97
C ILE A 151 -3.96 -18.46 -9.17
N GLY A 152 -4.35 -17.59 -8.25
CA GLY A 152 -3.47 -16.84 -7.36
C GLY A 152 -4.25 -15.88 -6.48
N ILE A 153 -3.54 -15.04 -5.72
CA ILE A 153 -4.11 -14.10 -4.74
C ILE A 153 -3.68 -12.67 -5.10
N CYS A 154 -4.62 -11.74 -5.23
CA CYS A 154 -4.29 -10.32 -5.42
C CYS A 154 -4.11 -9.59 -4.08
N GLY A 155 -3.70 -8.31 -4.14
CA GLY A 155 -3.38 -7.54 -2.93
C GLY A 155 -4.53 -7.46 -1.92
N SER A 156 -5.76 -7.24 -2.38
CA SER A 156 -6.93 -7.26 -1.49
C SER A 156 -7.11 -8.62 -0.80
N GLY A 157 -6.95 -9.72 -1.55
CA GLY A 157 -6.99 -11.08 -1.00
C GLY A 157 -5.87 -11.34 0.02
N MET A 158 -4.66 -10.82 -0.20
CA MET A 158 -3.55 -10.96 0.76
C MET A 158 -3.76 -10.16 2.05
N ILE A 159 -4.41 -8.99 1.96
CA ILE A 159 -4.82 -8.20 3.12
C ILE A 159 -5.86 -8.98 3.94
N ASP A 160 -6.90 -9.50 3.29
CA ASP A 160 -7.93 -10.32 3.94
C ASP A 160 -7.32 -11.58 4.55
N LEU A 161 -6.52 -12.34 3.79
CA LEU A 161 -5.89 -13.56 4.25
C LEU A 161 -5.06 -13.33 5.51
N THR A 162 -4.21 -12.30 5.50
CA THR A 162 -3.36 -11.99 6.67
C THR A 162 -4.20 -11.57 7.88
N ALA A 163 -5.27 -10.79 7.66
CA ALA A 163 -6.20 -10.39 8.72
C ALA A 163 -6.98 -11.57 9.30
N GLU A 164 -7.44 -12.49 8.46
CA GLU A 164 -8.13 -13.71 8.87
C GLU A 164 -7.19 -14.65 9.63
N MET A 165 -5.96 -14.83 9.15
CA MET A 165 -4.97 -15.71 9.81
C MET A 165 -4.63 -15.24 11.22
N VAL A 166 -4.51 -13.92 11.48
CA VAL A 166 -4.28 -13.42 12.84
C VAL A 166 -5.53 -13.54 13.71
N LYS A 167 -6.72 -13.32 13.13
CA LYS A 167 -8.00 -13.48 13.85
C LYS A 167 -8.24 -14.93 14.27
N THR A 168 -7.93 -15.90 13.42
CA THR A 168 -8.17 -17.33 13.68
C THR A 168 -7.01 -18.01 14.41
N GLY A 169 -5.91 -17.29 14.67
CA GLY A 169 -4.76 -17.82 15.40
C GLY A 169 -3.85 -18.73 14.56
N ILE A 170 -4.05 -18.77 13.22
CA ILE A 170 -3.13 -19.41 12.28
C ILE A 170 -1.76 -18.74 12.36
N ILE A 171 -1.73 -17.42 12.52
CA ILE A 171 -0.52 -16.67 12.87
C ILE A 171 -0.73 -15.91 14.19
N ASP A 172 0.35 -15.71 14.94
CA ASP A 172 0.34 -14.76 16.05
C ASP A 172 0.46 -13.30 15.58
N VAL A 173 0.44 -12.35 16.52
CA VAL A 173 0.62 -10.92 16.22
C VAL A 173 2.03 -10.59 15.68
N GLY A 174 3.01 -11.49 15.83
CA GLY A 174 4.33 -11.37 15.20
C GLY A 174 4.36 -11.92 13.77
N GLY A 175 3.25 -12.50 13.29
CA GLY A 175 3.16 -13.10 11.97
C GLY A 175 3.71 -14.51 11.88
N ILE A 176 3.92 -15.20 13.00
CA ILE A 176 4.50 -16.54 13.00
C ILE A 176 3.39 -17.57 12.93
N ILE A 177 3.46 -18.49 11.96
CA ILE A 177 2.51 -19.60 11.82
C ILE A 177 2.55 -20.48 13.08
N ASN A 178 1.38 -20.67 13.67
CA ASN A 178 1.20 -21.46 14.87
C ASN A 178 1.37 -22.96 14.56
N ARG A 179 2.46 -23.54 15.08
CA ARG A 179 2.84 -24.94 14.86
C ARG A 179 2.08 -25.92 15.75
N THR A 180 1.33 -25.44 16.74
CA THR A 180 0.55 -26.29 17.65
C THR A 180 -0.85 -26.56 17.11
N LEU A 181 -1.29 -25.82 16.08
CA LEU A 181 -2.54 -26.11 15.38
C LEU A 181 -2.40 -27.35 14.50
N HIS A 182 -3.14 -28.39 14.85
CA HIS A 182 -3.23 -29.61 14.06
C HIS A 182 -4.35 -29.48 13.02
N ASN A 183 -4.00 -29.03 11.81
CA ASN A 183 -4.93 -28.93 10.68
C ASN A 183 -4.22 -29.33 9.37
N PRO A 184 -4.85 -30.09 8.46
CA PRO A 184 -4.23 -30.50 7.19
C PRO A 184 -3.75 -29.34 6.31
N ARG A 185 -4.37 -28.15 6.44
CA ARG A 185 -3.97 -26.94 5.71
C ARG A 185 -2.66 -26.34 6.24
N ILE A 186 -2.24 -26.65 7.47
CA ILE A 186 -1.02 -26.12 8.07
C ILE A 186 0.06 -27.21 8.03
N ARG A 187 1.08 -27.02 7.18
CA ARG A 187 2.12 -28.02 6.98
C ARG A 187 3.47 -27.38 6.66
N LYS A 188 4.51 -28.21 6.57
CA LYS A 188 5.78 -27.80 5.96
C LYS A 188 5.76 -28.11 4.47
N ASN A 189 6.24 -27.18 3.66
CA ASN A 189 6.50 -27.41 2.25
C ASN A 189 7.81 -28.21 2.03
N GLU A 190 8.17 -28.42 0.77
CA GLU A 190 9.39 -29.15 0.37
C GLU A 190 10.69 -28.52 0.92
N GLU A 191 10.71 -27.20 1.13
CA GLU A 191 11.83 -26.47 1.74
C GLU A 191 11.81 -26.49 3.28
N SER A 192 10.94 -27.29 3.90
CA SER A 192 10.72 -27.33 5.36
C SER A 192 10.21 -26.03 5.97
N ILE A 193 9.59 -25.16 5.17
CA ILE A 193 9.00 -23.88 5.60
C ILE A 193 7.52 -24.10 5.88
N MET A 194 7.02 -23.56 6.99
CA MET A 194 5.59 -23.60 7.31
C MET A 194 4.78 -22.84 6.26
N GLU A 195 3.66 -23.41 5.83
CA GLU A 195 2.68 -22.80 4.93
C GLU A 195 1.25 -23.16 5.32
N PHE A 196 0.33 -22.31 4.89
CA PHE A 196 -1.11 -22.53 4.94
C PHE A 196 -1.65 -22.79 3.52
N VAL A 197 -2.39 -23.89 3.33
CA VAL A 197 -3.06 -24.20 2.07
C VAL A 197 -4.38 -23.42 2.00
N VAL A 198 -4.40 -22.40 1.16
CA VAL A 198 -5.55 -21.52 0.93
C VAL A 198 -6.58 -22.25 0.08
N VAL A 199 -6.16 -22.76 -1.08
CA VAL A 199 -7.05 -23.49 -2.01
C VAL A 199 -6.42 -24.84 -2.42
N PRO A 200 -7.13 -25.96 -2.24
CA PRO A 200 -6.74 -27.28 -2.74
C PRO A 200 -6.61 -27.34 -4.28
N SER A 201 -5.76 -28.23 -4.80
CA SER A 201 -5.48 -28.32 -6.25
C SER A 201 -6.67 -28.72 -7.13
N ASP A 202 -7.67 -29.41 -6.56
CA ASP A 202 -8.86 -29.85 -7.28
C ASP A 202 -9.80 -28.69 -7.63
N GLU A 203 -9.83 -27.65 -6.79
CA GLU A 203 -10.60 -26.43 -6.97
C GLU A 203 -9.92 -25.38 -7.88
N THR A 204 -8.59 -25.44 -8.04
CA THR A 204 -7.86 -24.40 -8.79
C THR A 204 -7.92 -24.57 -10.30
N GLY A 205 -7.85 -23.44 -11.02
CA GLY A 205 -7.86 -23.42 -12.48
C GLY A 205 -6.59 -24.01 -13.11
N ASN A 206 -5.48 -24.02 -12.37
CA ASN A 206 -4.17 -24.49 -12.83
C ASN A 206 -3.75 -25.85 -12.24
N LYS A 207 -4.64 -26.52 -11.49
CA LYS A 207 -4.39 -27.80 -10.81
C LYS A 207 -3.17 -27.82 -9.89
N ARG A 208 -2.88 -26.67 -9.27
CA ARG A 208 -1.86 -26.49 -8.23
C ARG A 208 -2.52 -25.96 -6.98
N GLU A 209 -2.10 -26.43 -5.81
CA GLU A 209 -2.56 -25.84 -4.55
C GLU A 209 -2.07 -24.38 -4.45
N ILE A 210 -2.94 -23.48 -4.02
CA ILE A 210 -2.56 -22.11 -3.68
C ILE A 210 -2.21 -22.09 -2.19
N THR A 211 -0.95 -21.79 -1.88
CA THR A 211 -0.44 -21.74 -0.50
C THR A 211 0.06 -20.36 -0.10
N PHE A 212 0.15 -20.13 1.20
CA PHE A 212 0.67 -18.90 1.78
C PHE A 212 1.67 -19.24 2.88
N SER A 213 2.94 -19.04 2.58
CA SER A 213 4.06 -19.49 3.42
C SER A 213 4.48 -18.46 4.46
N GLN A 214 5.28 -18.90 5.43
CA GLN A 214 5.92 -17.99 6.39
C GLN A 214 6.74 -16.88 5.70
N LYS A 215 7.38 -17.18 4.56
CA LYS A 215 8.11 -16.19 3.75
C LYS A 215 7.17 -15.13 3.18
N ASP A 216 6.02 -15.56 2.66
CA ASP A 216 4.99 -14.66 2.10
C ASP A 216 4.42 -13.73 3.19
N ILE A 217 4.07 -14.30 4.35
CA ILE A 217 3.59 -13.53 5.52
C ILE A 217 4.62 -12.47 5.94
N SER A 218 5.90 -12.84 5.99
CA SER A 218 6.97 -11.90 6.32
C SER A 218 7.10 -10.74 5.32
N GLN A 219 6.86 -10.97 4.02
CA GLN A 219 6.84 -9.89 3.03
C GLN A 219 5.65 -8.95 3.22
N ILE A 220 4.47 -9.47 3.54
CA ILE A 220 3.30 -8.64 3.86
C ILE A 220 3.55 -7.79 5.10
N ILE A 221 4.15 -8.37 6.14
CA ILE A 221 4.48 -7.65 7.38
C ILE A 221 5.51 -6.56 7.13
N LEU A 222 6.55 -6.85 6.35
CA LEU A 222 7.57 -5.86 5.98
C LEU A 222 6.94 -4.67 5.24
N ALA A 223 6.09 -4.96 4.25
CA ALA A 223 5.40 -3.95 3.47
C ALA A 223 4.50 -3.09 4.35
N LYS A 224 3.63 -3.70 5.15
CA LYS A 224 2.73 -3.00 6.07
C LYS A 224 3.50 -2.23 7.17
N ALA A 225 4.61 -2.76 7.68
CA ALA A 225 5.45 -2.07 8.65
C ALA A 225 6.04 -0.77 8.08
N ALA A 226 6.47 -0.78 6.81
CA ALA A 226 6.96 0.42 6.12
C ALA A 226 5.86 1.48 5.98
N MET A 227 4.65 1.08 5.59
CA MET A 227 3.49 1.99 5.48
C MET A 227 3.12 2.62 6.82
N HIS A 228 2.92 1.78 7.84
CA HIS A 228 2.55 2.22 9.19
C HIS A 228 3.60 3.18 9.78
N THR A 229 4.89 2.90 9.53
CA THR A 229 5.99 3.78 9.93
C THR A 229 5.90 5.15 9.29
N GLY A 230 5.67 5.21 7.97
CA GLY A 230 5.48 6.47 7.25
C GLY A 230 4.33 7.30 7.84
N VAL A 231 3.19 6.66 8.13
CA VAL A 231 2.05 7.35 8.75
C VAL A 231 2.39 7.86 10.15
N LYS A 232 3.03 7.05 11.00
CA LYS A 232 3.41 7.45 12.37
C LYS A 232 4.39 8.61 12.37
N LEU A 233 5.40 8.59 11.51
CA LEU A 233 6.37 9.67 11.39
C LEU A 233 5.74 10.95 10.84
N LEU A 234 4.81 10.86 9.89
CA LEU A 234 4.05 12.02 9.42
C LEU A 234 3.19 12.62 10.52
N LEU A 235 2.42 11.82 11.26
CA LEU A 235 1.61 12.30 12.39
C LEU A 235 2.48 13.02 13.43
N LYS A 236 3.64 12.44 13.77
CA LYS A 236 4.61 13.03 14.68
C LYS A 236 5.15 14.37 14.16
N ASN A 237 5.64 14.41 12.92
CA ASN A 237 6.23 15.61 12.31
C ASN A 237 5.19 16.71 12.03
N TYR A 238 3.92 16.33 11.86
CA TYR A 238 2.80 17.25 11.75
C TYR A 238 2.26 17.70 13.13
N ASN A 239 2.69 17.04 14.21
CA ASN A 239 2.31 17.27 15.60
C ASN A 239 0.79 17.14 15.86
N ILE A 240 0.21 16.05 15.35
CA ILE A 240 -1.21 15.72 15.54
C ILE A 240 -1.37 14.25 15.94
N LYS A 241 -2.57 13.90 16.39
CA LYS A 241 -2.94 12.51 16.71
C LYS A 241 -3.80 11.93 15.60
N LYS A 242 -3.98 10.61 15.61
CA LYS A 242 -4.81 9.91 14.61
C LYS A 242 -6.28 10.34 14.67
N GLU A 243 -6.76 10.78 15.83
CA GLU A 243 -8.12 11.27 16.03
C GLU A 243 -8.40 12.56 15.25
N ASP A 244 -7.36 13.35 14.98
CA ASP A 244 -7.44 14.61 14.21
C ASP A 244 -7.61 14.36 12.71
N ILE A 245 -7.40 13.12 12.23
CA ILE A 245 -7.63 12.77 10.83
C ILE A 245 -9.14 12.74 10.56
N HIS A 246 -9.56 13.58 9.61
CA HIS A 246 -10.94 13.63 9.15
C HIS A 246 -11.23 12.52 8.13
N LYS A 247 -10.32 12.27 7.18
CA LYS A 247 -10.50 11.30 6.11
C LYS A 247 -9.20 10.61 5.72
N VAL A 248 -9.29 9.33 5.36
CA VAL A 248 -8.18 8.53 4.83
C VAL A 248 -8.53 8.07 3.43
N TYR A 249 -7.69 8.36 2.45
CA TYR A 249 -7.79 7.87 1.09
C TYR A 249 -6.81 6.72 0.88
N LEU A 250 -7.31 5.55 0.49
CA LEU A 250 -6.49 4.40 0.10
C LEU A 250 -6.47 4.30 -1.43
N ALA A 251 -5.30 4.52 -2.01
CA ALA A 251 -5.06 4.49 -3.45
C ALA A 251 -4.15 3.31 -3.86
N GLY A 252 -4.18 3.01 -5.15
CA GLY A 252 -3.33 2.06 -5.86
C GLY A 252 -4.09 0.89 -6.49
N ALA A 253 -3.35 -0.04 -7.10
CA ALA A 253 -3.87 -0.93 -8.16
C ALA A 253 -3.97 -2.42 -7.77
N PHE A 254 -4.34 -2.76 -6.53
CA PHE A 254 -4.31 -4.14 -6.00
C PHE A 254 -5.61 -4.94 -6.10
N GLY A 255 -6.67 -4.37 -6.67
CA GLY A 255 -7.99 -5.01 -6.77
C GLY A 255 -9.14 -4.01 -6.82
N SER A 256 -10.33 -4.55 -7.12
CA SER A 256 -11.61 -3.82 -7.20
C SER A 256 -11.96 -3.13 -5.87
N HIS A 257 -11.67 -3.81 -4.75
CA HIS A 257 -12.10 -3.42 -3.41
C HIS A 257 -11.08 -3.85 -2.34
N ILE A 258 -10.67 -2.92 -1.48
CA ILE A 258 -9.90 -3.22 -0.25
C ILE A 258 -10.89 -3.30 0.91
N ASN A 259 -10.87 -4.41 1.67
CA ASN A 259 -11.62 -4.50 2.91
C ASN A 259 -10.97 -3.61 3.98
N LYS A 260 -11.69 -2.55 4.37
CA LYS A 260 -11.21 -1.55 5.34
C LYS A 260 -10.97 -2.15 6.73
N GLU A 261 -11.77 -3.13 7.13
CA GLU A 261 -11.60 -3.79 8.43
C GLU A 261 -10.35 -4.68 8.45
N SER A 262 -10.12 -5.45 7.39
CA SER A 262 -8.90 -6.25 7.24
C SER A 262 -7.64 -5.38 7.19
N ALA A 263 -7.68 -4.29 6.41
CA ALA A 263 -6.57 -3.34 6.35
C ALA A 263 -6.28 -2.67 7.71
N ARG A 264 -7.31 -2.36 8.50
CA ARG A 264 -7.16 -1.91 9.90
C ARG A 264 -6.59 -3.00 10.80
N MET A 265 -7.11 -4.22 10.71
CA MET A 265 -6.66 -5.38 11.50
C MET A 265 -5.16 -5.63 11.31
N ILE A 266 -4.68 -5.53 10.07
CA ILE A 266 -3.26 -5.67 9.80
C ILE A 266 -2.46 -4.41 10.08
N GLY A 267 -3.06 -3.24 10.31
CA GLY A 267 -2.36 -2.00 10.64
C GLY A 267 -1.78 -1.23 9.44
N ILE A 268 -2.43 -1.28 8.26
CA ILE A 268 -2.04 -0.45 7.10
C ILE A 268 -2.20 1.05 7.39
N PHE A 269 -3.27 1.40 8.13
CA PHE A 269 -3.58 2.77 8.53
C PHE A 269 -3.92 2.82 10.03
N PRO A 270 -3.83 4.00 10.68
CA PRO A 270 -4.13 4.16 12.10
C PRO A 270 -5.57 3.76 12.41
N GLU A 271 -5.82 3.18 13.58
CA GLU A 271 -7.19 2.82 13.93
C GLU A 271 -8.08 4.06 14.12
N ILE A 272 -8.93 4.29 13.12
CA ILE A 272 -9.97 5.31 13.06
C ILE A 272 -11.32 4.68 12.69
N ASP A 273 -12.36 5.51 12.55
CA ASP A 273 -13.65 5.05 12.02
C ASP A 273 -13.53 4.65 10.54
N LEU A 274 -14.11 3.50 10.17
CA LEU A 274 -14.05 2.98 8.80
C LEU A 274 -14.86 3.83 7.82
N GLU A 275 -15.85 4.58 8.30
CA GLU A 275 -16.60 5.55 7.49
C GLU A 275 -15.72 6.70 7.00
N LYS A 276 -14.63 7.00 7.72
CA LYS A 276 -13.64 8.01 7.30
C LYS A 276 -12.66 7.47 6.24
N VAL A 277 -12.67 6.18 5.95
CA VAL A 277 -11.72 5.55 5.02
C VAL A 277 -12.40 5.38 3.66
N VAL A 278 -11.79 5.91 2.61
CA VAL A 278 -12.31 5.89 1.24
C VAL A 278 -11.29 5.23 0.33
N VAL A 279 -11.69 4.18 -0.39
CA VAL A 279 -10.86 3.53 -1.40
C VAL A 279 -11.06 4.25 -2.72
N VAL A 280 -9.99 4.77 -3.33
CA VAL A 280 -10.03 5.63 -4.52
C VAL A 280 -9.41 4.98 -5.76
N GLY A 281 -8.97 3.72 -5.65
CA GLY A 281 -8.36 2.97 -6.76
C GLY A 281 -7.11 3.66 -7.31
N ASN A 282 -6.91 3.61 -8.63
CA ASN A 282 -5.79 4.29 -9.29
C ASN A 282 -6.02 5.81 -9.38
N ALA A 283 -5.82 6.49 -8.24
CA ALA A 283 -5.97 7.94 -8.13
C ALA A 283 -4.90 8.70 -8.92
N ALA A 284 -3.66 8.18 -9.02
CA ALA A 284 -2.62 8.76 -9.86
C ALA A 284 -3.06 8.88 -11.34
N GLY A 285 -3.56 7.78 -11.92
CA GLY A 285 -4.09 7.77 -13.28
C GLY A 285 -5.34 8.64 -13.46
N THR A 286 -6.18 8.73 -12.43
CA THR A 286 -7.32 9.66 -12.42
C THR A 286 -6.86 11.12 -12.48
N GLY A 287 -5.86 11.49 -11.68
CA GLY A 287 -5.25 12.83 -11.73
C GLY A 287 -4.64 13.15 -13.10
N ALA A 288 -3.95 12.19 -13.72
CA ALA A 288 -3.42 12.34 -15.07
C ALA A 288 -4.52 12.62 -16.12
N ARG A 289 -5.64 11.89 -16.05
CA ARG A 289 -6.81 12.11 -16.92
C ARG A 289 -7.44 13.48 -16.70
N MET A 290 -7.56 13.93 -15.45
CA MET A 290 -8.10 15.25 -15.14
C MET A 290 -7.20 16.37 -15.69
N CYS A 291 -5.88 16.23 -15.56
CA CYS A 291 -4.93 17.17 -16.14
C CYS A 291 -4.91 17.16 -17.67
N LEU A 292 -5.14 16.01 -18.32
CA LEU A 292 -5.19 15.91 -19.78
C LEU A 292 -6.25 16.84 -20.41
N VAL A 293 -7.36 17.09 -19.70
CA VAL A 293 -8.50 17.85 -20.22
C VAL A 293 -8.63 19.26 -19.63
N SER A 294 -7.69 19.72 -18.80
CA SER A 294 -7.79 21.02 -18.13
C SER A 294 -6.43 21.72 -17.93
N GLU A 295 -6.28 22.90 -18.52
CA GLU A 295 -5.13 23.79 -18.30
C GLU A 295 -5.07 24.37 -16.88
N GLU A 296 -6.23 24.53 -16.24
CA GLU A 296 -6.30 24.93 -14.83
C GLU A 296 -5.77 23.81 -13.94
N ALA A 297 -6.15 22.55 -14.22
CA ALA A 297 -5.62 21.40 -13.50
C ALA A 297 -4.09 21.31 -13.61
N LYS A 298 -3.53 21.53 -14.81
CA LYS A 298 -2.07 21.58 -15.03
C LYS A 298 -1.37 22.67 -14.20
N ARG A 299 -2.02 23.83 -13.99
CA ARG A 299 -1.52 24.90 -13.10
C ARG A 299 -1.57 24.48 -11.63
N ILE A 300 -2.69 23.92 -11.19
CA ILE A 300 -2.87 23.47 -9.81
C ILE A 300 -1.84 22.41 -9.41
N VAL A 301 -1.62 21.38 -10.24
CA VAL A 301 -0.65 20.32 -9.91
C VAL A 301 0.78 20.84 -9.79
N LYS A 302 1.12 21.91 -10.52
CA LYS A 302 2.39 22.62 -10.38
C LYS A 302 2.50 23.38 -9.06
N GLU A 303 1.41 23.93 -8.57
CA GLU A 303 1.38 24.57 -7.24
C GLU A 303 1.49 23.53 -6.12
N ILE A 304 0.77 22.41 -6.26
CA ILE A 304 0.84 21.27 -5.33
C ILE A 304 2.29 20.79 -5.19
N SER A 305 2.98 20.49 -6.30
CA SER A 305 4.34 19.94 -6.26
C SER A 305 5.39 20.89 -5.65
N LYS A 306 5.13 22.20 -5.67
CA LYS A 306 6.00 23.23 -5.10
C LYS A 306 5.77 23.45 -3.62
N ASN A 307 4.51 23.36 -3.16
CA ASN A 307 4.14 23.73 -1.79
C ASN A 307 4.16 22.56 -0.81
N ILE A 308 4.13 21.32 -1.30
CA ILE A 308 4.22 20.13 -0.44
C ILE A 308 5.63 19.96 0.13
N GLY A 309 5.71 19.69 1.44
CA GLY A 309 6.96 19.31 2.10
C GLY A 309 7.25 17.82 1.93
N TYR A 310 8.53 17.46 1.85
CA TYR A 310 8.99 16.07 1.82
C TYR A 310 9.74 15.74 3.11
N LEU A 311 9.35 14.65 3.77
CA LEU A 311 10.04 14.10 4.93
C LEU A 311 10.90 12.92 4.48
N GLU A 312 12.21 13.03 4.64
CA GLU A 312 13.14 11.94 4.33
C GLU A 312 13.18 10.92 5.47
N LEU A 313 12.61 9.75 5.22
CA LEU A 313 12.42 8.69 6.19
C LEU A 313 13.77 8.13 6.71
N GLY A 314 14.77 8.03 5.84
CA GLY A 314 16.06 7.42 6.18
C GLY A 314 16.92 8.21 7.16
N ILE A 315 16.59 9.48 7.43
CA ILE A 315 17.32 10.34 8.36
C ILE A 315 16.52 10.68 9.63
N ASP A 316 15.26 10.23 9.72
CA ASP A 316 14.44 10.47 10.90
C ASP A 316 14.96 9.61 12.08
N PRO A 317 15.30 10.20 13.24
CA PRO A 317 15.90 9.49 14.36
C PRO A 317 14.99 8.40 14.95
N ASP A 318 13.67 8.49 14.75
CA ASP A 318 12.70 7.52 15.25
C ASP A 318 12.33 6.46 14.21
N PHE A 319 12.87 6.53 13.00
CA PHE A 319 12.55 5.59 11.93
C PHE A 319 12.77 4.14 12.36
N GLN A 320 13.98 3.79 12.81
CA GLN A 320 14.33 2.40 13.12
C GLN A 320 13.44 1.82 14.23
N LYS A 321 13.22 2.59 15.30
CA LYS A 321 12.35 2.23 16.42
C LYS A 321 10.90 2.02 15.97
N THR A 322 10.36 2.99 15.21
CA THR A 322 8.98 2.94 14.71
C THR A 322 8.79 1.78 13.75
N PHE A 323 9.77 1.52 12.89
CA PHE A 323 9.76 0.41 11.94
C PHE A 323 9.75 -0.95 12.63
N LEU A 324 10.61 -1.17 13.62
CA LEU A 324 10.63 -2.41 14.40
C LEU A 324 9.29 -2.63 15.14
N ASN A 325 8.76 -1.59 15.79
CA ASN A 325 7.46 -1.66 16.46
C ASN A 325 6.29 -1.91 15.47
N SER A 326 6.44 -1.51 14.19
CA SER A 326 5.44 -1.70 13.14
C SER A 326 5.43 -3.09 12.51
N HIS A 327 6.40 -3.97 12.85
CA HIS A 327 6.38 -5.38 12.42
C HIS A 327 5.31 -6.21 13.15
N ILE A 328 4.81 -5.73 14.28
CA ILE A 328 3.74 -6.38 15.03
C ILE A 328 2.38 -6.02 14.41
N ILE A 329 1.44 -6.96 14.44
CA ILE A 329 0.08 -6.82 13.91
C ILE A 329 -0.92 -6.48 15.02
N PRO A 330 -1.66 -5.36 14.94
CA PRO A 330 -1.51 -4.24 13.99
C PRO A 330 -0.29 -3.34 14.29
N TYR A 331 0.13 -3.25 15.55
CA TYR A 331 1.29 -2.46 16.01
C TYR A 331 1.75 -2.98 17.39
N ALA A 332 3.01 -2.73 17.78
CA ALA A 332 3.52 -3.16 19.08
C ALA A 332 2.77 -2.53 20.27
N ASP A 333 2.21 -1.34 20.10
CA ASP A 333 1.27 -0.78 21.07
C ASP A 333 -0.18 -1.09 20.70
N LEU A 334 -0.70 -2.20 21.22
CA LEU A 334 -2.07 -2.64 20.97
C LEU A 334 -3.14 -1.69 21.56
N ASP A 335 -2.76 -0.84 22.50
CA ASP A 335 -3.65 0.21 23.05
C ASP A 335 -3.91 1.32 22.03
N GLU A 336 -3.06 1.47 21.01
CA GLU A 336 -3.34 2.33 19.86
C GLU A 336 -4.38 1.73 18.90
N PHE A 337 -4.79 0.47 19.09
CA PHE A 337 -5.77 -0.23 18.26
C PHE A 337 -6.86 -0.92 19.11
N PRO A 338 -7.62 -0.19 19.95
CA PRO A 338 -8.60 -0.77 20.88
C PRO A 338 -9.70 -1.64 20.23
N LYS A 339 -10.23 -1.28 19.05
CA LYS A 339 -11.24 -2.07 18.31
C LYS A 339 -10.62 -3.37 17.81
N THR A 340 -9.44 -3.31 17.23
CA THR A 340 -8.69 -4.49 16.77
C THR A 340 -8.35 -5.41 17.94
N SER A 341 -7.85 -4.84 19.04
CA SER A 341 -7.58 -5.54 20.30
C SER A 341 -8.83 -6.23 20.86
N LYS A 342 -10.01 -5.60 20.77
CA LYS A 342 -11.28 -6.22 21.17
C LYS A 342 -11.61 -7.43 20.30
N ILE A 343 -11.41 -7.35 18.98
CA ILE A 343 -11.63 -8.48 18.06
C ILE A 343 -10.68 -9.62 18.41
N LEU A 344 -9.37 -9.36 18.57
CA LEU A 344 -8.41 -10.40 18.95
C LEU A 344 -8.80 -11.09 20.27
N LYS A 345 -9.30 -10.34 21.26
CA LYS A 345 -9.81 -10.90 22.53
C LYS A 345 -11.05 -11.78 22.31
N GLN A 346 -11.98 -11.38 21.45
CA GLN A 346 -13.18 -12.16 21.15
C GLN A 346 -12.85 -13.52 20.50
N TYR A 347 -11.81 -13.55 19.68
CA TYR A 347 -11.33 -14.79 19.05
C TYR A 347 -10.34 -15.58 19.93
N GLY A 348 -9.99 -15.08 21.13
CA GLY A 348 -9.05 -15.74 22.04
C GLY A 348 -7.57 -15.62 21.62
N ASN A 349 -7.25 -14.75 20.66
CA ASN A 349 -5.93 -14.61 20.05
C ASN A 349 -5.22 -13.30 20.43
N TYR A 350 -5.68 -12.63 21.49
CA TYR A 350 -4.96 -11.51 22.08
C TYR A 350 -3.73 -12.02 22.84
N PRO A 351 -2.54 -11.42 22.63
CA PRO A 351 -1.31 -11.94 23.23
C PRO A 351 -1.33 -11.83 24.76
N THR A 352 -0.97 -12.91 25.45
CA THR A 352 -0.89 -12.94 26.93
C THR A 352 0.25 -12.10 27.48
N THR A 353 1.33 -11.97 26.70
CA THR A 353 2.47 -11.12 27.00
C THR A 353 2.51 -10.00 25.96
N PRO A 354 2.57 -8.73 26.37
CA PRO A 354 2.68 -7.63 25.41
C PRO A 354 3.89 -7.83 24.48
N PRO A 355 3.76 -7.51 23.19
CA PRO A 355 4.88 -7.56 22.27
C PRO A 355 5.98 -6.57 22.72
N PRO A 356 7.25 -6.83 22.36
CA PRO A 356 8.34 -5.93 22.72
C PRO A 356 8.11 -4.53 22.14
N LYS A 357 8.32 -3.50 22.97
CA LYS A 357 8.31 -2.09 22.56
C LYS A 357 9.77 -1.60 22.54
N PHE A 358 10.26 -1.26 21.36
CA PHE A 358 11.56 -0.61 21.16
C PHE A 358 11.45 0.89 21.42
#